data_AF-A0A950UVC3-F1
#
_entry.id   AF-A0A950UVC3-F1
#
_cell.length_a   1.000
_cell.length_b   1.000
_cell.length_c   1.000
_cell.angle_alpha   90.00
_cell.angle_beta   90.00
_cell.angle_gamma   90.00
#
_symmetry.space_group_name_H-M   'P 1'
#
loop_
_entity.id
_entity.type
_entity.pdbx_description
1 polymer ?
#
loop_
_entity_poly.entity_id
_entity_poly.type
_entity_poly.pdbx_seq_one_letter_code
_entity_poly.pdbx_strand_id
1 'polypeptide(L)' 'MPRYFFDVIESGRVIPDPDGSEMGGPDEAISYCRQSAREILAQRVRFGDRVGNTTIRIRDADQGTLCEIAVMNVLEP' A
#
# COMPACT_ATOMS: atom_id res chain seq x y z
N MET A 1 -3.23 -19.77 0.63
CA MET A 1 -3.24 -18.90 -0.58
C MET A 1 -1.88 -18.21 -0.68
N PRO A 2 -1.46 -17.60 -1.81
CA PRO A 2 -0.22 -16.82 -1.81
C PRO A 2 -0.32 -15.66 -0.82
N ARG A 3 0.80 -15.38 -0.13
CA ARG A 3 0.88 -14.32 0.87
C ARG A 3 1.60 -13.12 0.29
N TYR A 4 1.01 -11.95 0.46
CA TYR A 4 1.51 -10.67 -0.01
C TYR A 4 1.76 -9.74 1.18
N PHE A 5 2.80 -8.94 1.10
CA PHE A 5 3.25 -8.05 2.16
C PHE A 5 3.09 -6.61 1.73
N PHE A 6 2.48 -5.77 2.57
CA PHE A 6 2.13 -4.38 2.24
C PHE A 6 2.96 -3.40 3.06
N ASP A 7 4.20 -3.16 2.63
CA ASP A 7 5.06 -2.22 3.34
C ASP A 7 4.63 -0.78 3.10
N VAL A 8 4.59 0.03 4.15
CA VAL A 8 4.32 1.46 4.05
C VAL A 8 5.64 2.21 4.09
N ILE A 9 5.90 3.01 3.07
CA ILE A 9 7.08 3.87 2.98
C ILE A 9 6.62 5.29 3.27
N GLU A 10 7.12 5.88 4.35
CA GLU A 10 6.78 7.24 4.74
C GLU A 10 8.02 8.00 5.17
N SER A 11 8.22 9.20 4.61
CA SER A 11 9.36 10.07 4.95
C SER A 11 10.71 9.36 4.87
N GLY A 12 10.87 8.46 3.89
CA GLY A 12 12.08 7.66 3.69
C GLY A 12 12.24 6.46 4.64
N ARG A 13 11.28 6.21 5.54
CA ARG A 13 11.26 5.03 6.42
C ARG A 13 10.35 3.97 5.83
N VAL A 14 10.87 2.74 5.75
CA VAL A 14 10.08 1.56 5.39
C VAL A 14 9.50 0.97 6.68
N ILE A 15 8.19 0.86 6.73
CA ILE A 15 7.42 0.21 7.78
C ILE A 15 6.99 -1.13 7.19
N PRO A 16 7.73 -2.22 7.47
CA PRO A 16 7.42 -3.50 6.89
C PRO A 16 6.12 -4.05 7.47
N ASP A 17 5.37 -4.76 6.64
CA ASP A 17 4.26 -5.60 7.09
C ASP A 17 4.78 -7.04 7.20
N PRO A 18 5.09 -7.56 8.40
CA PRO A 18 5.66 -8.90 8.57
C PRO A 18 4.61 -10.01 8.56
N ASP A 19 3.34 -9.68 8.80
CA ASP A 19 2.25 -10.65 8.83
C ASP A 19 1.80 -10.97 7.40
N GLY A 20 1.70 -9.92 6.57
CA GLY A 20 1.19 -10.03 5.22
C GLY A 20 -0.29 -10.40 5.22
N SER A 21 -0.85 -10.59 4.03
CA SER A 21 -2.22 -11.07 3.85
C SER A 21 -2.27 -12.15 2.79
N GLU A 22 -3.03 -13.19 3.08
CA GLU A 22 -3.34 -14.24 2.12
C GLU A 22 -4.37 -13.74 1.11
N MET A 23 -4.01 -13.72 -0.17
CA MET A 23 -4.91 -13.26 -1.24
C MET A 23 -4.95 -14.25 -2.39
N GLY A 24 -6.01 -14.21 -3.20
CA GLY A 24 -6.23 -15.10 -4.34
C GLY A 24 -5.24 -14.91 -5.49
N GLY A 25 -4.53 -13.78 -5.56
CA GLY A 25 -3.62 -13.46 -6.66
C GLY A 25 -3.09 -12.02 -6.63
N PRO A 26 -2.19 -11.68 -7.56
CA PRO A 26 -1.59 -10.35 -7.63
C PRO A 26 -2.61 -9.25 -7.94
N ASP A 27 -3.61 -9.50 -8.79
CA ASP A 27 -4.69 -8.54 -9.08
C ASP A 27 -5.51 -8.18 -7.83
N GLU A 28 -5.81 -9.18 -6.99
CA GLU A 28 -6.51 -8.96 -5.72
C GLU A 28 -5.65 -8.14 -4.75
N ALA A 29 -4.36 -8.47 -4.66
CA ALA A 29 -3.41 -7.70 -3.85
C ALA A 29 -3.27 -6.24 -4.31
N ILE A 30 -3.21 -6.00 -5.63
CA ILE A 30 -3.17 -4.64 -6.19
C ILE A 30 -4.46 -3.89 -5.89
N SER A 31 -5.62 -4.53 -6.07
CA SER A 31 -6.92 -3.93 -5.77
C SER A 31 -7.03 -3.55 -4.29
N TYR A 32 -6.65 -4.46 -3.40
CA TYR A 32 -6.60 -4.22 -1.96
C TYR A 32 -5.67 -3.06 -1.61
N CYS A 33 -4.45 -3.04 -2.17
CA CYS A 33 -3.50 -1.96 -1.95
C CYS A 33 -4.05 -0.59 -2.39
N ARG A 34 -4.71 -0.50 -3.55
CA ARG A 34 -5.33 0.74 -4.03
C ARG A 34 -6.45 1.20 -3.09
N GLN A 35 -7.24 0.26 -2.58
CA GLN A 35 -8.29 0.53 -1.60
C GLN A 35 -7.69 1.06 -0.28
N SER A 36 -6.67 0.39 0.27
CA SER A 36 -5.99 0.84 1.49
C SER A 36 -5.34 2.22 1.34
N ALA A 37 -4.70 2.48 0.19
CA ALA A 37 -4.16 3.81 -0.12
C ALA A 37 -5.24 4.89 -0.14
N ARG A 38 -6.41 4.58 -0.72
CA ARG A 38 -7.61 5.46 -0.73
C ARG A 38 -8.07 5.77 0.70
N GLU A 39 -8.13 4.76 1.55
CA GLU A 39 -8.55 4.92 2.94
C GLU A 39 -7.56 5.76 3.75
N ILE A 40 -6.26 5.50 3.61
CA ILE A 40 -5.20 6.30 4.26
C ILE A 40 -5.29 7.76 3.81
N LEU A 41 -5.46 7.98 2.51
CA LEU A 41 -5.61 9.32 1.95
C LEU A 41 -6.84 10.03 2.51
N ALA A 42 -7.99 9.36 2.49
CA ALA A 42 -9.25 9.91 3.00
C ALA A 42 -9.14 10.24 4.49
N GLN A 43 -8.50 9.38 5.29
CA GLN A 43 -8.22 9.66 6.70
C GLN A 43 -7.34 10.90 6.86
N ARG A 44 -6.23 11.01 6.13
CA ARG A 44 -5.33 12.17 6.25
C ARG A 44 -5.99 13.48 5.85
N VAL A 45 -6.72 13.48 4.72
CA VAL A 45 -7.51 14.64 4.28
C VAL A 45 -8.52 15.03 5.36
N ARG A 46 -9.21 14.05 5.95
CA ARG A 46 -10.20 14.29 7.02
C ARG A 46 -9.58 14.89 8.28
N PHE A 47 -8.38 14.48 8.65
CA PHE A 47 -7.67 14.99 9.84
C PHE A 47 -6.84 16.26 9.57
N GLY A 48 -6.81 16.75 8.32
CA GLY A 48 -6.00 17.91 7.93
C GLY A 48 -4.49 17.62 7.93
N ASP A 49 -4.11 16.35 7.93
CA ASP A 49 -2.72 15.91 7.90
C ASP A 49 -2.16 16.04 6.48
N ARG A 50 -0.87 16.34 6.35
CA ARG A 50 -0.25 16.41 5.03
C ARG A 50 -0.15 15.01 4.47
N VAL A 51 -0.78 14.82 3.31
CA VAL A 51 -0.53 13.68 2.43
C VAL A 51 0.90 13.84 1.90
N GLY A 52 1.90 13.49 2.72
CA GLY A 52 3.30 13.51 2.31
C GLY A 52 3.60 12.44 1.26
N ASN A 53 4.89 12.20 1.02
CA ASN A 53 5.39 11.15 0.13
C ASN A 53 5.20 9.76 0.80
N THR A 54 3.96 9.37 1.06
CA THR A 54 3.62 8.03 1.54
C THR A 54 3.29 7.14 0.36
N THR A 55 3.92 5.98 0.37
CA THR A 55 3.86 4.99 -0.69
C THR A 55 3.60 3.63 -0.08
N ILE A 56 2.68 2.87 -0.66
CA ILE A 56 2.44 1.48 -0.27
C ILE A 56 3.13 0.58 -1.30
N ARG A 57 4.01 -0.30 -0.83
CA ARG A 57 4.71 -1.27 -1.65
C ARG A 57 4.13 -2.66 -1.38
N ILE A 58 3.81 -3.37 -2.45
CA ILE A 58 3.34 -4.75 -2.40
C ILE A 58 4.50 -5.66 -2.77
N ARG A 59 4.78 -6.64 -1.91
CA ARG A 59 5.74 -7.72 -2.18
C ARG A 59 5.08 -9.09 -2.14
N ASP A 60 5.58 -10.02 -2.92
CA ASP A 60 5.22 -11.43 -2.82
C ASP A 60 6.10 -12.18 -1.78
N ALA A 61 5.84 -13.48 -1.60
CA ALA A 61 6.59 -14.36 -0.71
C ALA A 61 8.08 -14.52 -1.07
N ASP A 62 8.45 -14.38 -2.34
CA ASP A 62 9.83 -14.36 -2.81
C ASP A 62 10.51 -12.99 -2.61
N GLN A 63 9.83 -12.06 -1.93
CA GLN A 63 10.25 -10.66 -1.75
C GLN A 63 10.28 -9.84 -3.06
N GLY A 64 9.72 -10.37 -4.16
CA GLY A 64 9.53 -9.66 -5.41
C GLY A 64 8.54 -8.51 -5.23
N THR A 65 8.94 -7.30 -5.62
CA THR A 65 8.03 -6.15 -5.60
C THR A 65 7.07 -6.25 -6.77
N LEU A 66 5.78 -6.39 -6.47
CA LEU A 66 4.73 -6.51 -7.49
C LEU A 66 4.25 -5.14 -7.94
N CYS A 67 4.10 -4.21 -7.00
CA CYS A 67 3.61 -2.87 -7.28
C CYS A 67 4.03 -1.89 -6.18
N GLU A 68 4.11 -0.62 -6.54
CA GLU A 68 4.36 0.47 -5.62
C GLU A 68 3.41 1.63 -5.96
N ILE A 69 2.58 2.04 -5.00
CA ILE A 69 1.50 3.01 -5.19
C ILE A 69 1.70 4.18 -4.23
N ALA A 70 1.92 5.37 -4.79
CA ALA A 70 1.92 6.61 -4.01
C ALA A 70 0.49 6.93 -3.57
N VAL A 71 0.28 7.11 -2.26
CA VAL A 71 -1.03 7.42 -1.67
C VAL A 71 -1.63 8.69 -2.27
N MET A 72 -0.78 9.68 -2.60
CA MET A 72 -1.20 10.93 -3.26
C MET A 72 -1.77 10.74 -4.68
N ASN A 73 -1.35 9.71 -5.43
CA ASN A 73 -1.75 9.50 -6.83
C ASN A 73 -3.00 8.63 -6.97
N VAL A 74 -3.56 8.13 -5.87
CA VAL A 74 -4.71 7.22 -5.87
C VAL A 74 -6.06 7.92 -6.16
N LEU A 75 -6.05 9.26 -6.22
CA LEU A 75 -7.16 10.10 -6.68
C LEU A 75 -7.23 10.27 -8.19
N GLU A 76 -6.23 9.83 -8.95
CA GLU A 76 -6.29 9.92 -10.41
C GLU A 76 -7.22 8.82 -10.97
N PRO A 77 -8.20 9.19 -11.82
CA PRO A 77 -9.21 8.27 -12.36
C PRO A 77 -8.64 7.24 -13.35
#